data_AF-A0A7V2ANC4-F1
#
_entry.id   AF-A0A7V2ANC4-F1
#
_cell.length_a   1.000
_cell.length_b   1.000
_cell.length_c   1.000
_cell.angle_alpha   90.00
_cell.angle_beta   90.00
_cell.angle_gamma   90.00
#
_symmetry.space_group_name_H-M   'P 1'
#
loop_
_entity.id
_entity.type
_entity.pdbx_description
1 polymer ?
#
loop_
_entity_poly.entity_id
_entity_poly.type
_entity_poly.pdbx_seq_one_letter_code
_entity_poly.pdbx_strand_id
1 'polypeptide(L)'
;MNIDFNALPSPCYIVDETLLEKNLEILHSVQQRTGCRILLALKGFSMHSVFPLVGRYLKGITSSSLFEARLGYEKMGKEVH
;
A
#
# COMPACT_ATOMS: atom_id res chain seq x y z
N MET A 1 -2.28 -16.68 -12.03
CA MET A 1 -3.35 -15.79 -11.55
C MET A 1 -4.66 -16.52 -11.80
N ASN A 2 -5.35 -16.99 -10.77
CA ASN A 2 -6.64 -17.67 -10.92
C ASN A 2 -7.57 -17.21 -9.78
N ILE A 3 -8.04 -15.96 -9.87
CA ILE A 3 -9.09 -15.44 -8.98
C ILE A 3 -10.42 -15.89 -9.57
N ASP A 4 -11.17 -16.70 -8.82
CA ASP A 4 -12.53 -17.03 -9.20
C ASP A 4 -13.47 -15.90 -8.78
N PHE A 5 -13.82 -15.03 -9.74
CA PHE A 5 -14.70 -13.90 -9.50
C PHE A 5 -16.14 -14.30 -9.17
N ASN A 6 -16.58 -15.52 -9.52
CA ASN A 6 -17.94 -15.97 -9.25
C ASN A 6 -18.11 -16.45 -7.79
N ALA A 7 -17.02 -16.79 -7.12
CA ALA A 7 -17.02 -17.25 -5.73
C ALA A 7 -17.06 -16.10 -4.70
N LEU A 8 -16.94 -14.84 -5.15
CA LEU A 8 -16.84 -13.67 -4.27
C LEU A 8 -18.17 -12.88 -4.22
N PRO A 9 -18.55 -12.34 -3.04
CA PRO A 9 -19.77 -11.57 -2.92
C PRO A 9 -19.67 -10.26 -3.72
N SER A 10 -20.73 -9.91 -4.43
CA SER A 10 -20.83 -8.66 -5.17
C SER A 10 -21.83 -7.71 -4.51
N PRO A 11 -21.50 -6.40 -4.35
CA PRO A 11 -20.27 -5.73 -4.79
C PRO A 11 -19.11 -5.90 -3.78
N CYS A 12 -17.90 -6.11 -4.29
CA CYS A 12 -16.67 -6.04 -3.49
C CYS A 12 -15.51 -5.44 -4.29
N TYR A 13 -14.49 -4.97 -3.59
CA TYR A 13 -13.21 -4.59 -4.18
C TYR A 13 -12.21 -5.73 -4.02
N ILE A 14 -11.50 -6.04 -5.10
CA ILE A 14 -10.49 -7.09 -5.14
C ILE A 14 -9.14 -6.44 -5.46
N VAL A 15 -8.13 -6.76 -4.65
CA VAL A 15 -6.74 -6.37 -4.90
C VAL A 15 -5.96 -7.63 -5.23
N ASP A 16 -5.38 -7.68 -6.42
CA ASP A 16 -4.41 -8.72 -6.78
C ASP A 16 -3.03 -8.35 -6.24
N GLU A 17 -2.55 -9.08 -5.24
CA GLU A 17 -1.25 -8.85 -4.62
C GLU A 17 -0.10 -8.94 -5.62
N THR A 18 -0.19 -9.77 -6.67
CA THR A 18 0.84 -9.91 -7.70
C THR A 18 0.98 -8.63 -8.52
N LEU A 19 -0.15 -8.03 -8.91
CA LEU A 19 -0.16 -6.78 -9.65
C LEU A 19 0.24 -5.61 -8.75
N LEU A 20 -0.19 -5.62 -7.49
CA LEU A 20 0.24 -4.64 -6.49
C LEU A 20 1.76 -4.70 -6.28
N GLU A 21 2.33 -5.89 -6.10
CA GLU A 21 3.77 -6.09 -5.91
C GLU A 21 4.56 -5.59 -7.12
N LYS A 22 4.13 -5.90 -8.35
CA LYS A 22 4.75 -5.36 -9.57
C LYS A 22 4.76 -3.83 -9.60
N ASN A 23 3.68 -3.18 -9.17
CA ASN A 23 3.64 -1.71 -9.06
C ASN A 23 4.61 -1.20 -7.99
N LEU A 24 4.69 -1.89 -6.85
CA LEU A 24 5.60 -1.55 -5.75
C LEU A 24 7.07 -1.71 -6.15
N GLU A 25 7.42 -2.73 -6.93
CA GLU A 25 8.76 -2.94 -7.50
C GLU A 25 9.18 -1.77 -8.39
N ILE A 26 8.25 -1.25 -9.21
CA ILE A 26 8.51 -0.07 -10.05
C ILE A 26 8.82 1.14 -9.16
N LEU A 27 7.98 1.42 -8.15
CA LEU A 27 8.21 2.53 -7.22
C LEU A 27 9.53 2.36 -6.44
N HIS A 28 9.84 1.13 -6.03
CA HIS A 28 11.10 0.81 -5.39
C HIS A 28 12.29 1.10 -6.30
N SER A 29 12.24 0.69 -7.57
CA SER A 29 13.28 0.98 -8.56
C SER A 29 13.53 2.48 -8.75
N VAL A 30 12.49 3.31 -8.65
CA VAL A 30 12.61 4.78 -8.73
C VAL A 30 13.34 5.33 -7.50
N GLN A 31 13.00 4.85 -6.30
CA GLN A 31 13.70 5.23 -5.07
C GLN A 31 15.18 4.86 -5.13
N GLN A 32 15.52 3.67 -5.64
CA GLN A 32 16.92 3.22 -5.76
C GLN A 32 17.71 4.06 -6.75
N ARG A 33 17.12 4.43 -7.90
CA ARG A 33 17.81 5.21 -8.94
C ARG A 33 17.98 6.68 -8.59
N THR A 34 17.09 7.25 -7.78
CA THR A 34 17.06 8.70 -7.49
C THR A 34 17.46 9.05 -6.06
N GLY A 35 17.48 8.07 -5.15
CA GLY A 35 17.68 8.30 -3.72
C GLY A 35 16.48 8.92 -3.00
N CYS A 36 15.34 9.12 -3.69
CA CYS A 36 14.15 9.70 -3.08
C CYS A 36 13.43 8.69 -2.16
N ARG A 37 12.53 9.21 -1.31
CA ARG A 37 11.62 8.41 -0.48
C ARG A 37 10.20 8.55 -1.02
N ILE A 38 9.54 7.43 -1.24
CA ILE A 38 8.13 7.38 -1.65
C ILE A 38 7.31 6.88 -0.45
N LEU A 39 6.25 7.63 -0.15
CA LEU A 39 5.28 7.34 0.90
C LEU A 39 3.91 7.04 0.27
N LEU A 40 3.17 6.08 0.84
CA LEU A 40 1.80 5.78 0.42
C LEU A 40 0.85 6.87 0.97
N ALA A 41 0.04 7.49 0.11
CA ALA A 41 -0.96 8.47 0.55
C ALA A 41 -2.28 7.79 0.94
N LEU A 42 -2.65 7.85 2.23
CA LEU A 42 -3.83 7.12 2.72
C LEU A 42 -5.17 7.65 2.22
N LYS A 43 -5.24 8.94 1.88
CA LYS A 43 -6.41 9.54 1.24
C LYS A 43 -6.79 8.90 -0.10
N GLY A 44 -5.86 8.19 -0.74
CA GLY A 44 -6.09 7.47 -1.99
C GLY A 44 -6.22 5.96 -1.85
N PHE A 45 -5.60 5.36 -0.82
CA PHE A 45 -5.63 3.92 -0.59
C PHE A 45 -5.35 3.57 0.87
N SER A 46 -6.31 2.94 1.54
CA SER A 46 -6.26 2.64 2.98
C SER A 46 -6.62 1.19 3.33
N MET A 47 -6.53 0.26 2.37
CA MET A 47 -6.75 -1.18 2.60
C MET A 47 -5.59 -1.75 3.45
N HIS A 48 -5.71 -1.61 4.77
CA HIS A 48 -4.60 -1.84 5.70
C HIS A 48 -4.11 -3.29 5.75
N SER A 49 -4.89 -4.26 5.26
CA SER A 49 -4.49 -5.66 5.17
C SER A 49 -3.23 -5.87 4.33
N VAL A 50 -2.99 -5.04 3.31
CA VAL A 50 -1.81 -5.14 2.43
C VAL A 50 -0.66 -4.21 2.85
N PHE A 51 -0.81 -3.41 3.92
CA PHE A 51 0.26 -2.51 4.36
C PHE A 51 1.57 -3.23 4.71
N PRO A 52 1.58 -4.45 5.29
CA PRO A 52 2.82 -5.20 5.47
C PRO A 52 3.56 -5.47 4.16
N LEU A 53 2.84 -5.77 3.07
CA LEU A 53 3.43 -5.94 1.73
C LEU A 53 3.96 -4.60 1.19
N VAL A 54 3.13 -3.55 1.20
CA VAL A 54 3.53 -2.20 0.75
C VAL A 54 4.76 -1.70 1.51
N GLY A 55 4.80 -1.96 2.81
CA GLY A 55 5.91 -1.65 3.70
C GLY A 55 7.20 -2.39 3.35
N ARG A 56 7.21 -3.46 2.55
CA ARG A 56 8.48 -4.04 2.08
C ARG A 56 9.20 -3.12 1.09
N TYR A 57 8.45 -2.31 0.35
CA TYR A 57 8.97 -1.53 -0.79
C TYR A 57 9.01 -0.01 -0.53
N LEU A 58 7.97 0.55 0.09
CA LEU A 58 7.84 1.99 0.34
C LEU A 58 8.40 2.37 1.73
N LYS A 59 8.67 3.66 1.92
CA LYS A 59 9.35 4.15 3.14
C LYS A 59 8.40 4.48 4.29
N GLY A 60 7.10 4.55 4.01
CA GLY A 60 6.07 4.84 4.99
C GLY A 60 4.80 5.34 4.32
N ILE A 61 4.07 6.16 5.05
CA ILE A 61 2.76 6.67 4.69
C ILE A 61 2.73 8.18 4.88
N THR A 62 1.95 8.88 4.05
CA THR A 62 1.50 10.24 4.33
C THR A 62 0.01 10.25 4.66
N SER A 63 -0.32 11.04 5.68
CA SER A 63 -1.64 11.20 6.27
C SER A 63 -2.17 12.61 6.08
N SER A 64 -3.48 12.74 6.01
CA SER A 64 -4.22 14.00 5.92
C SER A 64 -5.22 14.18 7.07
N SER A 65 -5.26 13.23 8.00
CA SER A 65 -6.06 13.28 9.23
C SER A 65 -5.41 12.49 10.37
N LEU A 66 -5.83 12.76 11.60
CA LEU A 66 -5.35 12.05 12.80
C LEU A 66 -5.59 10.54 12.73
N PHE A 67 -6.74 10.10 12.20
CA PHE A 67 -7.06 8.68 12.08
C PHE A 67 -6.21 7.98 11.02
N GLU A 68 -5.89 8.65 9.92
CA GLU A 68 -4.94 8.13 8.93
C GLU A 68 -3.54 7.99 9.52
N ALA A 69 -3.07 9.00 10.26
CA ALA A 69 -1.77 8.94 10.94
C ALA A 69 -1.70 7.76 11.91
N ARG A 70 -2.74 7.58 12.72
CA ARG A 70 -2.87 6.45 13.64
C ARG A 70 -2.90 5.10 12.90
N LEU A 71 -3.66 4.99 11.81
CA LEU A 71 -3.72 3.77 11.01
C LEU A 71 -2.35 3.41 10.42
N GLY A 72 -1.63 4.40 9.87
CA GLY A 72 -0.27 4.21 9.34
C GLY A 72 0.70 3.72 10.41
N TYR A 73 0.65 4.32 11.60
CA TYR A 73 1.46 3.93 12.75
C TYR A 73 1.16 2.48 13.19
N GLU A 74 -0.11 2.14 13.38
CA GLU A 74 -0.53 0.83 13.90
C GLU A 74 -0.38 -0.32 12.88
N LYS A 75 -0.55 -0.05 11.57
CA LYS A 75 -0.67 -1.11 10.54
C LYS A 75 0.52 -1.26 9.63
N MET A 76 1.29 -0.19 9.38
CA MET A 76 2.52 -0.28 8.57
C MET A 76 3.80 -0.28 9.43
N GLY A 77 3.79 0.41 10.58
CA GLY A 77 4.95 0.47 11.49
C GLY A 77 6.18 1.17 10.88
N LYS A 78 5.95 2.09 9.93
CA LYS A 78 6.98 2.88 9.24
C LYS A 78 6.77 4.37 9.49
N GLU A 79 7.53 5.21 8.78
CA GLU A 79 7.36 6.66 8.80
C GLU A 79 5.89 7.05 8.53
N VAL A 80 5.40 7.98 9.32
CA VAL A 80 4.10 8.63 9.16
C VAL A 80 4.37 10.12 9.05
N HIS A 81 4.00 10.70 7.90
CA HIS A 81 4.10 12.14 7.62
C HIS A 81 2.72 12.79 7.58
#